data_AF-A0A958S1H1-F1
#
_entry.id   AF-A0A958S1H1-F1
#
_cell.length_a   1.000
_cell.length_b   1.000
_cell.length_c   1.000
_cell.angle_alpha   90.00
_cell.angle_beta   90.00
_cell.angle_gamma   90.00
#
_symmetry.space_group_name_H-M   'P 1'
#
loop_
_entity.id
_entity.type
_entity.pdbx_description
1 polymer ?
#
loop_
_entity_poly.entity_id
_entity_poly.type
_entity_poly.pdbx_seq_one_letter_code
_entity_poly.pdbx_strand_id
1 'polypeptide(L)'
;MNYETFKKVLSKANNIAVVISVILVLIGTAIIVNMLLGIENKKTVSIVIGMFFGVLLLILGVIAFKRMLSDQLQARNDTHPILKAIKEGDRGYLMWVYVEQINTTLGHDGPKVGTSQNVNYFTRDCKGKGKTIMTGKNYTAAEIIAYLSTEFDIPYLDYSDKTREAMNTYFGTSGLKKL
;
A
#
# COMPACT_ATOMS: atom_id res chain seq x y z
N MET A 1 18.90 -1.28 -11.87
CA MET A 1 18.05 -2.42 -11.45
C MET A 1 17.60 -3.16 -12.70
N ASN A 2 17.24 -4.45 -12.61
CA ASN A 2 16.63 -5.19 -13.73
C ASN A 2 15.18 -5.61 -13.38
N TYR A 3 14.43 -6.09 -14.37
CA TYR A 3 13.03 -6.48 -14.24
C TYR A 3 12.78 -7.45 -13.07
N GLU A 4 13.57 -8.53 -12.98
CA GLU A 4 13.41 -9.55 -11.93
C GLU A 4 13.67 -8.99 -10.53
N THR A 5 14.65 -8.10 -10.40
CA THR A 5 14.92 -7.41 -9.15
C THR A 5 13.76 -6.48 -8.78
N PHE A 6 13.25 -5.69 -9.73
CA PHE A 6 12.13 -4.78 -9.49
C PHE A 6 10.84 -5.53 -9.10
N LYS A 7 10.55 -6.65 -9.77
CA LYS A 7 9.47 -7.58 -9.42
C LYS A 7 9.56 -8.07 -7.97
N LYS A 8 10.77 -8.41 -7.50
CA LYS A 8 11.01 -8.81 -6.11
C LYS A 8 10.76 -7.65 -5.13
N VAL A 9 11.12 -6.41 -5.49
CA VAL A 9 10.84 -5.23 -4.66
C VAL A 9 9.33 -5.05 -4.49
N LEU A 10 8.57 -5.08 -5.57
CA LEU A 10 7.10 -4.97 -5.53
C LEU A 10 6.44 -6.06 -4.68
N SER A 11 6.93 -7.30 -4.77
CA SER A 11 6.37 -8.43 -4.00
C SER A 11 6.65 -8.35 -2.50
N LYS A 12 7.82 -7.82 -2.10
CA LYS A 12 8.28 -7.81 -0.71
C LYS A 12 7.61 -6.75 0.16
N ALA A 13 7.09 -5.69 -0.45
CA ALA A 13 6.42 -4.57 0.23
C ALA A 13 5.24 -5.01 1.13
N ASN A 14 4.57 -6.13 0.83
CA ASN A 14 3.32 -6.50 1.51
C ASN A 14 3.46 -7.50 2.67
N ASN A 15 4.66 -8.03 2.96
CA ASN A 15 4.81 -9.10 3.96
C ASN A 15 4.39 -8.68 5.38
N ILE A 16 4.71 -7.45 5.80
CA ILE A 16 4.36 -6.96 7.15
C ILE A 16 2.84 -6.82 7.28
N ALA A 17 2.17 -6.28 6.25
CA ALA A 17 0.73 -6.11 6.25
C ALA A 17 -0.01 -7.46 6.26
N VAL A 18 0.52 -8.48 5.57
CA VAL A 18 -0.01 -9.85 5.65
C VAL A 18 0.09 -10.39 7.07
N VAL A 19 1.24 -10.24 7.73
CA VAL A 19 1.43 -10.69 9.12
C VAL A 19 0.45 -10.00 10.06
N ILE A 20 0.31 -8.67 9.96
CA ILE A 20 -0.67 -7.91 10.77
C ILE A 20 -2.09 -8.41 10.52
N SER A 21 -2.46 -8.68 9.27
CA SER A 21 -3.80 -9.18 8.92
C SER A 21 -4.08 -10.57 9.53
N VAL A 22 -3.08 -11.46 9.54
CA VAL A 22 -3.17 -12.77 10.18
C VAL A 22 -3.34 -12.63 11.69
N ILE A 23 -2.57 -11.74 12.33
CA ILE A 23 -2.68 -11.46 13.77
C ILE A 23 -4.09 -10.96 14.11
N LEU A 24 -4.65 -10.03 13.32
CA LEU A 24 -6.01 -9.54 13.52
C LEU A 24 -7.06 -10.66 13.47
N VAL A 25 -6.91 -11.59 12.53
CA VAL A 25 -7.79 -12.77 12.40
C VAL A 25 -7.66 -13.69 13.62
N LEU A 26 -6.45 -13.93 14.10
CA LEU A 26 -6.20 -14.76 15.28
C LEU A 26 -6.79 -14.14 16.55
N ILE A 27 -6.62 -12.82 16.74
CA ILE A 27 -7.21 -12.10 17.87
C ILE A 27 -8.74 -12.14 17.80
N GLY A 28 -9.33 -11.86 16.63
CA GLY A 28 -10.78 -11.92 16.44
C GLY A 28 -11.34 -13.31 16.76
N THR A 29 -10.67 -14.36 16.28
CA THR A 29 -11.01 -15.76 16.58
C THR A 29 -10.91 -16.06 18.07
N ALA A 30 -9.80 -15.66 18.71
CA ALA A 30 -9.58 -15.90 20.14
C ALA A 30 -10.63 -15.21 21.01
N ILE A 31 -11.05 -14.00 20.66
CA ILE A 31 -12.13 -13.28 21.36
C ILE A 31 -13.44 -14.05 21.24
N ILE A 32 -13.82 -14.49 20.03
CA ILE A 32 -15.05 -15.26 19.82
C ILE A 32 -15.03 -16.56 20.62
N VAL A 33 -13.93 -17.32 20.53
CA VAL A 33 -13.77 -18.58 21.26
C VAL A 33 -13.83 -18.37 22.78
N ASN A 34 -13.17 -17.33 23.32
CA ASN A 34 -13.22 -17.01 24.74
C ASN A 34 -14.63 -16.60 25.20
N MET A 35 -15.40 -15.91 24.35
CA MET A 35 -16.79 -15.57 24.65
C MET A 35 -17.71 -16.79 24.60
N LEU A 36 -17.47 -17.75 23.69
CA LEU A 36 -18.23 -18.99 23.60
C LEU A 36 -17.91 -19.99 24.72
N LEU A 37 -16.65 -20.08 25.16
CA LEU A 37 -16.23 -20.99 26.23
C LEU A 37 -16.47 -20.40 27.64
N GLY A 38 -16.54 -19.08 27.76
CA GLY A 38 -16.69 -18.37 29.05
C GLY A 38 -18.13 -18.04 29.44
N ILE A 39 -19.13 -18.74 28.90
CA ILE A 39 -20.56 -18.40 29.05
C ILE A 39 -21.02 -18.51 30.52
N GLU A 40 -20.39 -19.37 31.33
CA GLU A 40 -20.88 -19.70 32.68
C GLU A 40 -20.85 -18.54 33.70
N ASN A 41 -20.06 -17.49 33.47
CA ASN A 41 -19.85 -16.41 34.45
C ASN A 41 -19.94 -14.97 33.90
N LYS A 42 -20.32 -14.80 32.62
CA LYS A 42 -20.28 -13.48 31.96
C LYS A 42 -21.68 -12.89 31.78
N LYS A 43 -21.82 -11.58 32.04
CA LYS A 43 -23.06 -10.84 31.73
C LYS A 43 -23.34 -10.95 30.23
N THR A 44 -24.58 -11.24 29.85
CA THR A 44 -25.01 -11.38 28.43
C THR A 44 -24.55 -10.22 27.56
N VAL A 45 -24.60 -8.99 28.08
CA VAL A 45 -24.13 -7.78 27.37
C VAL A 45 -22.64 -7.85 27.00
N SER A 46 -21.79 -8.35 27.92
CA SER A 46 -20.34 -8.47 27.67
C SER A 46 -20.02 -9.52 26.60
N ILE A 47 -20.81 -10.60 26.55
CA ILE A 47 -20.70 -11.64 25.53
C ILE A 47 -21.05 -11.06 24.16
N VAL A 48 -22.19 -10.37 24.04
CA VAL A 48 -22.66 -9.78 22.77
C VAL A 48 -21.66 -8.75 22.23
N ILE A 49 -21.17 -7.83 23.07
CA ILE A 49 -20.17 -6.83 22.67
C ILE A 49 -18.87 -7.50 22.23
N GLY A 50 -18.40 -8.50 22.98
CA GLY A 50 -17.19 -9.25 22.66
C GLY A 50 -17.29 -9.99 21.33
N MET A 51 -18.41 -10.67 21.07
CA MET A 51 -18.66 -11.35 19.80
C MET A 51 -18.70 -10.36 18.63
N PHE A 52 -19.39 -9.23 18.79
CA PHE A 52 -19.45 -8.19 17.75
C PHE A 52 -18.05 -7.67 17.40
N PHE A 53 -17.22 -7.37 18.41
CA PHE A 53 -15.86 -6.90 18.20
C PHE A 53 -14.97 -7.98 17.55
N GLY A 54 -15.10 -9.24 17.98
CA GLY A 54 -14.39 -10.36 17.38
C GLY A 54 -14.73 -10.55 15.89
N VAL A 55 -16.01 -10.47 15.53
CA VAL A 55 -16.48 -10.54 14.14
C VAL A 55 -15.96 -9.35 13.32
N LEU A 56 -15.99 -8.15 13.89
CA LEU A 56 -15.47 -6.95 13.22
C LEU A 56 -13.97 -7.12 12.89
N LEU A 57 -13.15 -7.58 13.84
CA LEU A 57 -11.73 -7.84 13.61
C LEU A 57 -11.50 -8.93 12.56
N LEU A 58 -12.32 -9.98 12.53
CA LEU A 58 -12.25 -11.01 11.49
C LEU A 58 -12.52 -10.42 10.11
N ILE A 59 -13.59 -9.63 9.96
CA ILE A 59 -13.95 -9.02 8.67
C ILE A 59 -12.81 -8.11 8.18
N LEU A 60 -12.31 -7.22 9.05
CA LEU A 60 -11.23 -6.31 8.71
C LEU A 60 -9.94 -7.07 8.36
N GLY A 61 -9.58 -8.09 9.14
CA GLY A 61 -8.43 -8.94 8.90
C GLY A 61 -8.52 -9.69 7.56
N VAL A 62 -9.67 -10.27 7.23
CA VAL A 62 -9.90 -10.98 5.96
C VAL A 62 -9.85 -10.04 4.77
N ILE A 63 -10.46 -8.85 4.85
CA ILE A 63 -10.43 -7.85 3.78
C ILE A 63 -8.99 -7.39 3.52
N ALA A 64 -8.26 -7.06 4.59
CA ALA A 64 -6.86 -6.65 4.49
C ALA A 64 -5.99 -7.77 3.90
N PHE A 65 -6.17 -9.00 4.38
CA PHE A 65 -5.44 -10.18 3.90
C PHE A 65 -5.70 -10.43 2.41
N LYS A 66 -6.96 -10.43 1.97
CA LYS A 66 -7.32 -10.65 0.55
C LYS A 66 -6.67 -9.62 -0.37
N ARG A 67 -6.70 -8.34 0.02
CA ARG A 67 -6.09 -7.25 -0.76
C ARG A 67 -4.58 -7.45 -0.88
N MET A 68 -3.90 -7.66 0.25
CA MET A 68 -2.44 -7.83 0.28
C MET A 68 -1.98 -9.07 -0.48
N LEU A 69 -2.71 -10.18 -0.36
CA LEU A 69 -2.44 -11.41 -1.09
C LEU A 69 -2.65 -11.23 -2.59
N SER A 70 -3.70 -10.52 -3.01
CA SER A 70 -3.94 -10.23 -4.42
C SER A 70 -2.79 -9.45 -5.04
N ASP A 71 -2.31 -8.40 -4.36
CA ASP A 71 -1.20 -7.59 -4.85
C ASP A 71 0.11 -8.41 -4.94
N GLN A 72 0.37 -9.31 -3.97
CA GLN A 72 1.52 -10.22 -4.04
C GLN A 72 1.42 -11.25 -5.16
N LEU A 73 0.25 -11.86 -5.33
CA LEU A 73 0.00 -12.82 -6.41
C LEU A 73 0.11 -12.15 -7.77
N GLN A 74 -0.39 -10.92 -7.90
CA GLN A 74 -0.26 -10.12 -9.11
C GLN A 74 1.21 -9.83 -9.43
N ALA A 75 2.01 -9.44 -8.42
CA ALA A 75 3.44 -9.24 -8.60
C ALA A 75 4.15 -10.54 -9.00
N ARG A 76 3.80 -11.68 -8.40
CA ARG A 76 4.40 -12.99 -8.69
C ARG A 76 4.07 -13.48 -10.10
N ASN A 77 2.82 -13.32 -10.53
CA ASN A 77 2.29 -13.82 -11.80
C ASN A 77 2.47 -12.82 -12.96
N ASP A 78 3.21 -11.73 -12.76
CA ASP A 78 3.40 -10.65 -13.75
C ASP A 78 2.10 -9.99 -14.23
N THR A 79 1.02 -10.13 -13.46
CA THR A 79 -0.26 -9.47 -13.74
C THR A 79 -0.41 -8.14 -13.01
N HIS A 80 0.59 -7.76 -12.19
CA HIS A 80 0.62 -6.44 -11.58
C HIS A 80 0.70 -5.36 -12.68
N PRO A 81 -0.18 -4.35 -12.68
CA PRO A 81 -0.30 -3.39 -13.78
C PRO A 81 1.02 -2.74 -14.23
N ILE A 82 1.88 -2.32 -13.29
CA ILE A 82 3.19 -1.74 -13.62
C ILE A 82 4.17 -2.76 -14.26
N LEU A 83 4.13 -4.02 -13.84
CA LEU A 83 4.98 -5.08 -14.41
C LEU A 83 4.50 -5.44 -15.82
N LYS A 84 3.18 -5.52 -15.98
CA LYS A 84 2.54 -5.72 -17.28
C LYS A 84 2.91 -4.60 -18.25
N ALA A 85 2.84 -3.34 -17.83
CA ALA A 85 3.21 -2.19 -18.66
C ALA A 85 4.68 -2.22 -19.09
N ILE A 86 5.61 -2.61 -18.20
CA ILE A 86 7.03 -2.80 -18.56
C ILE A 86 7.16 -3.90 -19.64
N LYS A 87 6.50 -5.05 -19.43
CA LYS A 87 6.55 -6.16 -20.40
C LYS A 87 5.96 -5.82 -21.77
N GLU A 88 4.89 -5.03 -21.78
CA GLU A 88 4.21 -4.59 -23.00
C GLU A 88 4.89 -3.38 -23.67
N GLY A 89 5.91 -2.78 -23.02
CA GLY A 89 6.58 -1.58 -23.51
C GLY A 89 5.71 -0.33 -23.49
N ASP A 90 4.68 -0.28 -22.64
CA ASP A 90 3.79 0.88 -22.50
C ASP A 90 4.49 2.01 -21.70
N ARG A 91 5.36 2.76 -22.39
CA ARG A 91 6.17 3.82 -21.77
C ARG A 91 5.35 4.96 -21.18
N GLY A 92 4.11 5.16 -21.64
CA GLY A 92 3.18 6.18 -21.18
C GLY A 92 2.27 5.74 -20.02
N TYR A 93 2.45 4.52 -19.51
CA TYR A 93 1.62 4.00 -18.43
C TYR A 93 1.80 4.78 -17.11
N LEU A 94 3.03 5.15 -16.78
CA LEU A 94 3.36 5.86 -15.55
C LEU A 94 3.39 7.36 -15.81
N MET A 95 2.53 8.10 -15.11
CA MET A 95 2.34 9.53 -15.34
C MET A 95 3.16 10.38 -14.39
N TRP A 96 3.38 9.89 -13.17
CA TRP A 96 4.09 10.65 -12.15
C TRP A 96 4.71 9.72 -11.12
N VAL A 97 5.94 10.02 -10.69
CA VAL A 97 6.66 9.31 -9.62
C VAL A 97 7.32 10.32 -8.70
N TYR A 98 7.31 10.06 -7.39
CA TYR A 98 8.00 10.87 -6.39
C TYR A 98 8.39 10.02 -5.17
N VAL A 99 9.29 10.55 -4.34
CA VAL A 99 9.67 9.94 -3.06
C VAL A 99 8.81 10.56 -1.96
N GLU A 100 8.10 9.72 -1.20
CA GLU A 100 7.24 10.18 -0.12
C GLU A 100 8.06 10.60 1.10
N GLN A 101 8.21 11.90 1.33
CA GLN A 101 8.84 12.39 2.56
C GLN A 101 7.82 12.38 3.69
N ILE A 102 7.96 11.49 4.67
CA ILE A 102 7.13 11.52 5.88
C ILE A 102 7.76 12.50 6.87
N ASN A 103 7.07 13.59 7.16
CA ASN A 103 7.44 14.44 8.29
C ASN A 103 7.09 13.69 9.58
N THR A 104 8.09 13.04 10.18
CA THR A 104 7.92 12.45 11.51
C THR A 104 7.95 13.55 12.56
N THR A 105 7.07 13.42 13.55
CA THR A 105 6.69 14.44 14.53
C THR A 105 7.87 15.05 15.29
N LEU A 106 7.66 16.30 15.76
CA LEU A 106 8.56 17.11 16.58
C LEU A 106 9.24 16.29 17.70
N GLY A 107 10.57 16.21 17.64
CA GLY A 107 11.37 15.92 18.82
C GLY A 107 11.46 17.17 19.71
N HIS A 108 11.98 17.00 20.92
CA HIS A 108 12.22 18.09 21.88
C HIS A 108 13.11 19.22 21.32
N ASP A 109 13.83 18.94 20.22
CA ASP A 109 14.74 19.86 19.51
C ASP A 109 14.16 20.42 18.18
N GLY A 110 12.87 20.24 17.90
CA GLY A 110 12.20 20.69 16.66
C GLY A 110 11.75 19.55 15.74
N PRO A 111 11.12 19.88 14.59
CA PRO A 111 10.64 18.88 13.62
C PRO A 111 11.83 18.09 13.02
N LYS A 112 11.89 16.78 13.29
CA LYS A 112 12.84 15.87 12.63
C LYS A 112 12.16 15.21 11.45
N VAL A 113 12.48 15.64 10.24
CA VAL A 113 11.99 15.02 9.00
C VAL A 113 12.62 13.63 8.85
N GLY A 114 11.91 12.57 9.21
CA GLY A 114 12.33 11.20 8.94
C GLY A 114 11.87 10.76 7.55
N THR A 115 12.77 10.80 6.58
CA THR A 115 12.47 10.42 5.20
C THR A 115 12.05 8.95 5.11
N SER A 116 10.74 8.71 4.93
CA SER A 116 10.30 7.46 4.32
C SER A 116 10.92 7.39 2.93
N GLN A 117 11.60 6.29 2.62
CA GLN A 117 12.21 6.12 1.31
C GLN A 117 11.19 5.60 0.28
N ASN A 118 9.90 5.52 0.63
CA ASN A 118 8.86 4.98 -0.24
C ASN A 118 8.75 5.76 -1.55
N VAL A 119 8.47 5.04 -2.63
CA VAL A 119 8.24 5.63 -3.96
C VAL A 119 6.75 5.61 -4.25
N ASN A 120 6.13 6.78 -4.32
CA ASN A 120 4.75 6.93 -4.72
C ASN A 120 4.67 7.19 -6.23
N TYR A 121 3.66 6.62 -6.87
CA TYR A 121 3.48 6.74 -8.31
C TYR A 121 2.00 6.79 -8.71
N PHE A 122 1.73 7.49 -9.80
CA PHE A 122 0.42 7.57 -10.44
C PHE A 122 0.50 6.99 -11.85
N THR A 123 -0.53 6.25 -12.21
CA THR A 123 -0.62 5.53 -13.48
C THR A 123 -1.86 5.95 -14.23
N ARG A 124 -1.85 5.88 -15.56
CA ARG A 124 -2.97 6.33 -16.40
C ARG A 124 -4.31 5.69 -16.03
N ASP A 125 -4.28 4.48 -15.48
CA ASP A 125 -5.45 3.71 -15.04
C ASP A 125 -5.90 4.02 -13.60
N CYS A 126 -5.14 4.80 -12.81
CA CYS A 126 -5.32 4.82 -11.36
C CYS A 126 -6.53 5.62 -10.82
N LYS A 127 -7.37 6.21 -11.69
CA LYS A 127 -8.55 7.02 -11.29
C LYS A 127 -8.26 8.02 -10.14
N GLY A 128 -7.08 8.62 -10.15
CA GLY A 128 -6.64 9.57 -9.12
C GLY A 128 -6.12 8.98 -7.83
N LYS A 129 -5.94 7.66 -7.72
CA LYS A 129 -5.37 7.01 -6.53
C LYS A 129 -3.90 6.66 -6.77
N GLY A 130 -3.01 7.41 -6.12
CA GLY A 130 -1.59 7.07 -6.07
C GLY A 130 -1.37 5.67 -5.47
N LYS A 131 -0.36 4.97 -5.99
CA LYS A 131 0.12 3.70 -5.46
C LYS A 131 1.50 3.92 -4.82
N THR A 132 1.83 3.11 -3.84
CA THR A 132 3.09 3.21 -3.09
C THR A 132 3.91 1.95 -3.29
N ILE A 133 5.18 2.11 -3.64
CA ILE A 133 6.20 1.07 -3.59
C ILE A 133 6.96 1.28 -2.28
N MET A 134 6.80 0.34 -1.35
CA MET A 134 7.58 0.38 -0.12
C MET A 134 9.02 -0.04 -0.40
N THR A 135 9.96 0.85 -0.12
CA THR A 135 11.38 0.58 -0.29
C THR A 135 11.89 -0.23 0.89
N GLY A 136 12.28 -1.48 0.63
CA GLY A 136 12.99 -2.28 1.63
C GLY A 136 14.39 -1.76 1.88
N LYS A 137 15.04 -2.24 2.96
CA LYS A 137 16.44 -1.89 3.31
C LYS A 137 17.49 -2.12 2.20
N ASN A 138 17.13 -2.88 1.17
CA ASN A 138 18.06 -3.34 0.14
C ASN A 138 18.09 -2.43 -1.11
N TYR A 139 17.11 -1.52 -1.25
CA TYR A 139 17.01 -0.64 -2.41
C TYR A 139 16.55 0.75 -1.98
N THR A 140 17.20 1.76 -2.50
CA THR A 140 16.87 3.16 -2.27
C THR A 140 15.75 3.61 -3.20
N ALA A 141 15.05 4.68 -2.81
CA ALA A 141 14.03 5.31 -3.64
C ALA A 141 14.61 5.75 -5.00
N ALA A 142 15.84 6.27 -4.98
CA ALA A 142 16.57 6.72 -6.16
C ALA A 142 16.83 5.58 -7.15
N GLU A 143 17.23 4.40 -6.68
CA GLU A 143 17.45 3.23 -7.56
C GLU A 143 16.17 2.76 -8.25
N ILE A 144 15.04 2.82 -7.55
CA ILE A 144 13.73 2.47 -8.11
C ILE A 144 13.32 3.49 -9.15
N ILE A 145 13.43 4.78 -8.85
CA ILE A 145 13.08 5.86 -9.79
C ILE A 145 13.98 5.81 -11.03
N ALA A 146 15.28 5.59 -10.86
CA ALA A 146 16.22 5.45 -11.96
C ALA A 146 15.82 4.30 -12.88
N TYR A 147 15.43 3.14 -12.32
CA TYR A 147 14.93 2.02 -13.12
C TYR A 147 13.62 2.36 -13.83
N LEU A 148 12.63 2.92 -13.13
CA LEU A 148 11.36 3.31 -13.74
C LEU A 148 11.56 4.31 -14.89
N SER A 149 12.53 5.21 -14.77
CA SER A 149 12.88 6.20 -15.81
C SER A 149 13.54 5.57 -17.04
N THR A 150 14.06 4.34 -16.95
CA THR A 150 14.53 3.60 -18.14
C THR A 150 13.39 2.94 -18.92
N GLU A 151 12.32 2.58 -18.23
CA GLU A 151 11.19 1.83 -18.80
C GLU A 151 10.05 2.76 -19.27
N PHE A 152 9.85 3.89 -18.59
CA PHE A 152 8.73 4.81 -18.80
C PHE A 152 9.19 6.25 -19.08
N ASP A 153 8.40 6.99 -19.86
CA ASP A 153 8.63 8.40 -20.17
C ASP A 153 8.04 9.29 -19.07
N ILE A 154 8.69 9.29 -17.89
CA ILE A 154 8.13 9.88 -16.66
C ILE A 154 8.63 11.31 -16.46
N PRO A 155 7.75 12.31 -16.26
CA PRO A 155 8.15 13.57 -15.65
C PRO A 155 8.35 13.35 -14.15
N TYR A 156 9.60 13.33 -13.70
CA TYR A 156 9.92 13.46 -12.28
C TYR A 156 9.62 14.90 -11.84
N LEU A 157 8.72 15.07 -10.86
CA LEU A 157 8.48 16.36 -10.21
C LEU A 157 8.83 16.23 -8.74
N ASP A 158 9.51 17.26 -8.23
CA ASP A 158 9.86 17.38 -6.82
C ASP A 158 8.61 17.26 -5.92
N TYR A 159 8.79 16.69 -4.73
CA TYR A 159 7.69 16.50 -3.78
C TYR A 159 7.38 17.82 -3.09
N SER A 160 6.23 18.40 -3.42
CA SER A 160 5.57 19.39 -2.56
C SER A 160 4.14 18.93 -2.27
N ASP A 161 3.62 19.23 -1.07
CA ASP A 161 2.23 18.93 -0.74
C ASP A 161 1.26 19.55 -1.75
N LYS A 162 1.59 20.73 -2.29
CA LYS A 162 0.84 21.40 -3.36
C LYS A 162 0.82 20.58 -4.65
N THR A 163 1.96 20.03 -5.07
CA THR A 163 2.05 19.18 -6.28
C THR A 163 1.25 17.89 -6.07
N ARG A 164 1.35 17.28 -4.89
CA ARG A 164 0.59 16.07 -4.53
C ARG A 164 -0.90 16.31 -4.56
N GLU A 165 -1.37 17.40 -3.94
CA GLU A 165 -2.77 17.79 -3.96
C GLU A 165 -3.24 18.12 -5.37
N ALA A 166 -2.49 18.94 -6.12
CA ALA A 166 -2.82 19.28 -7.49
C ALA A 166 -2.94 18.04 -8.39
N MET A 167 -2.08 17.04 -8.22
CA MET A 167 -2.13 15.80 -8.99
C MET A 167 -3.27 14.88 -8.53
N ASN A 168 -3.53 14.77 -7.23
CA ASN A 168 -4.71 14.08 -6.72
C ASN A 168 -6.00 14.72 -7.25
N THR A 169 -6.06 16.06 -7.33
CA THR A 169 -7.17 16.78 -7.94
C THR A 169 -7.20 16.52 -9.44
N TYR A 170 -6.12 16.77 -10.18
CA TYR A 170 -6.06 16.59 -11.64
C TYR A 170 -6.52 15.19 -12.06
N PHE A 171 -6.04 14.14 -11.39
CA PHE A 171 -6.41 12.75 -11.67
C PHE A 171 -7.72 12.29 -11.00
N GLY A 172 -8.16 12.95 -9.94
CA GLY A 172 -9.42 12.67 -9.23
C GLY A 172 -10.64 13.35 -9.85
N THR A 173 -10.49 14.54 -10.46
CA THR A 173 -11.53 15.23 -11.23
C THR A 173 -11.62 14.74 -12.67
N SER A 174 -10.56 14.12 -13.22
CA SER A 174 -10.57 13.50 -14.56
C SER A 174 -11.23 12.11 -14.58
N GLY A 175 -12.17 11.86 -13.67
CA GLY A 175 -13.19 10.82 -13.86
C GLY A 175 -14.07 11.03 -15.10
N LEU A 176 -14.02 12.19 -15.77
CA LEU A 176 -14.76 12.48 -17.01
C LEU A 176 -13.97 13.43 -17.94
N LYS A 177 -13.29 12.85 -18.92
CA LYS A 177 -13.55 13.06 -20.36
C LYS A 177 -12.49 12.30 -21.15
N LYS A 178 -12.95 11.24 -21.83
CA LYS A 178 -12.24 10.71 -22.99
C LYS A 178 -11.97 11.89 -23.94
N LEU A 179 -10.71 12.15 -24.21
CA LEU A 179 -10.27 12.75 -25.48
C LEU A 179 -9.87 11.58 -26.37
#